data_AF-A0A4Y9IUI0-F1
#
_entry.id   AF-A0A4Y9IUI0-F1
#
_cell.length_a   1.000
_cell.length_b   1.000
_cell.length_c   1.000
_cell.angle_alpha   90.00
_cell.angle_beta   90.00
_cell.angle_gamma   90.00
#
_symmetry.space_group_name_H-M   'P 1'
#
loop_
_entity.id
_entity.type
_entity.pdbx_description
1 polymer ?
#
loop_
_entity_poly.entity_id
_entity_poly.type
_entity_poly.pdbx_seq_one_letter_code
_entity_poly.pdbx_strand_id
1 'polypeptide(L)'
;MAITPDDILKYCLDNFEGLVEVNSWGERGIFYNPGGVLKRGVYVLTIKEKDGDNDRASRLDREDVWRVNIGVRKQTFRILFAELPRRPDKGCIVDMPYDFTAKDVIMPHPVYAWMGWICALTPSETTFESLKPYILESYEYAKEKFSKKMTGTVNRLSEDNDRTSTIKEAIRRYNETIESNEPFCMKDEAWYMMGLAYQELFDYKKAFACFKKASEMNYDEAFVKIGDAYMDGLGVKQNPVMAYRWYRKGADMGEMNAMLKLADCYKHGTGCKVNYSKAMEQYLYLAERTGRYWQKYADGIGTALYEIGNMYLEGLGVPVDLKKASKYFRLAAKKGNRDAESILNTEKFNYFEK
;
A
#
# COMPACT_ATOMS: atom_id res chain seq x y z
N MET A 1 -18.76 -1.01 30.51
CA MET A 1 -19.35 -1.59 29.27
C MET A 1 -18.27 -2.46 28.64
N ALA A 2 -18.59 -3.42 27.77
CA ALA A 2 -17.51 -4.11 27.05
C ALA A 2 -16.81 -3.09 26.15
N ILE A 3 -15.50 -2.92 26.32
CA ILE A 3 -14.73 -2.02 25.46
C ILE A 3 -14.72 -2.57 24.04
N THR A 4 -14.97 -1.70 23.07
CA THR A 4 -15.03 -2.07 21.66
C THR A 4 -13.76 -1.60 20.92
N PRO A 5 -13.50 -2.13 19.71
CA PRO A 5 -12.50 -1.57 18.81
C PRO A 5 -12.61 -0.06 18.62
N ASP A 6 -13.82 0.44 18.44
CA ASP A 6 -14.09 1.86 18.21
C ASP A 6 -13.72 2.72 19.42
N ASP A 7 -13.96 2.24 20.63
CA ASP A 7 -13.59 2.96 21.86
C ASP A 7 -12.07 3.14 21.95
N ILE A 8 -11.28 2.11 21.60
CA ILE A 8 -9.82 2.17 21.60
C ILE A 8 -9.30 3.16 20.54
N LEU A 9 -9.84 3.08 19.33
CA LEU A 9 -9.44 3.97 18.23
C LEU A 9 -9.80 5.42 18.54
N LYS A 10 -11.02 5.64 19.04
CA LYS A 10 -11.49 6.95 19.48
C LYS A 10 -10.64 7.52 20.60
N TYR A 11 -10.31 6.72 21.63
CA TYR A 11 -9.39 7.14 22.68
C TYR A 11 -8.07 7.65 22.10
N CYS A 12 -7.48 6.94 21.13
CA CYS A 12 -6.23 7.38 20.51
C CYS A 12 -6.41 8.73 19.78
N LEU A 13 -7.43 8.83 18.93
CA LEU A 13 -7.68 10.04 18.13
C LEU A 13 -8.01 11.28 18.98
N ASP A 14 -8.68 11.09 20.11
CA ASP A 14 -9.05 12.18 21.02
C ASP A 14 -7.88 12.66 21.89
N ASN A 15 -6.91 11.78 22.19
CA ASN A 15 -5.85 12.06 23.16
C ASN A 15 -4.48 12.35 22.54
N PHE A 16 -4.26 12.03 21.26
CA PHE A 16 -2.96 12.24 20.61
C PHE A 16 -3.09 12.92 19.25
N GLU A 17 -2.31 13.98 19.06
CA GLU A 17 -2.31 14.79 17.83
C GLU A 17 -1.55 14.13 16.68
N GLY A 18 -1.91 14.50 15.44
CA GLY A 18 -1.22 14.04 14.23
C GLY A 18 -1.45 12.56 13.91
N LEU A 19 -2.40 11.92 14.58
CA LEU A 19 -2.86 10.58 14.27
C LEU A 19 -3.86 10.59 13.11
N VAL A 20 -3.80 9.53 12.30
CA VAL A 20 -4.78 9.24 11.25
C VAL A 20 -5.24 7.79 11.36
N GLU A 21 -6.54 7.57 11.21
CA GLU A 21 -7.10 6.22 11.04
C GLU A 21 -6.91 5.77 9.59
N VAL A 22 -6.36 4.57 9.42
CA VAL A 22 -6.15 3.94 8.10
C VAL A 22 -6.78 2.56 8.13
N ASN A 23 -7.64 2.31 7.15
CA ASN A 23 -8.29 1.01 6.94
C ASN A 23 -7.67 0.34 5.72
N SER A 24 -7.03 -0.81 5.93
CA SER A 24 -6.32 -1.51 4.86
C SER A 24 -6.18 -3.01 5.21
N TRP A 25 -6.41 -3.88 4.22
CA TRP A 25 -6.20 -5.34 4.35
C TRP A 25 -6.95 -6.00 5.53
N GLY A 26 -8.15 -5.53 5.88
CA GLY A 26 -8.93 -6.08 7.00
C GLY A 26 -8.41 -5.68 8.39
N GLU A 27 -7.44 -4.77 8.45
CA GLU A 27 -6.94 -4.18 9.69
C GLU A 27 -7.34 -2.70 9.75
N ARG A 28 -7.83 -2.26 10.91
CA ARG A 28 -8.05 -0.85 11.24
C ARG A 28 -6.89 -0.39 12.09
N GLY A 29 -6.21 0.69 11.74
CA GLY A 29 -5.02 1.12 12.47
C GLY A 29 -4.93 2.62 12.64
N ILE A 30 -4.25 2.99 13.72
CA ILE A 30 -3.88 4.36 14.03
C ILE A 30 -2.40 4.54 13.69
N PHE A 31 -2.14 5.56 12.89
CA PHE A 31 -0.81 5.90 12.41
C PHE A 31 -0.47 7.34 12.74
N TYR A 32 0.75 7.58 13.20
CA TYR A 32 1.28 8.94 13.31
C TYR A 32 1.69 9.44 11.92
N ASN A 33 1.01 10.47 11.43
CA ASN A 33 1.24 11.06 10.12
C ASN A 33 0.79 12.54 10.06
N PRO A 34 1.39 13.43 10.86
CA PRO A 34 1.01 14.83 10.87
C PRO A 34 1.13 15.43 9.46
N GLY A 35 0.06 16.09 9.00
CA GLY A 35 0.01 16.70 7.67
C GLY A 35 -0.05 15.71 6.48
N GLY A 36 -0.14 14.40 6.73
CA GLY A 36 -0.28 13.40 5.68
C GLY A 36 0.97 13.24 4.80
N VAL A 37 2.16 13.54 5.33
CA VAL A 37 3.41 13.59 4.55
C VAL A 37 3.97 12.21 4.18
N LEU A 38 3.64 11.16 4.94
CA LEU A 38 3.99 9.78 4.59
C LEU A 38 2.80 9.08 3.91
N LYS A 39 3.08 8.19 2.95
CA LYS A 39 2.04 7.38 2.26
C LYS A 39 1.08 6.67 3.22
N ARG A 40 1.56 6.14 4.35
CA ARG A 40 0.74 5.44 5.35
C ARG A 40 0.91 5.94 6.79
N GLY A 41 1.93 6.77 7.06
CA GLY A 41 2.33 7.11 8.43
C GLY A 41 3.21 6.06 9.11
N VAL A 42 3.42 6.22 10.42
CA VAL A 42 4.13 5.26 11.27
C VAL A 42 3.13 4.61 12.23
N TYR A 43 3.12 3.28 12.30
CA TYR A 43 2.22 2.52 13.16
C TYR A 43 2.32 2.96 14.63
N VAL A 44 1.15 3.16 15.25
CA VAL A 44 0.97 3.29 16.69
C VAL A 44 0.22 2.08 17.22
N LEU A 45 -0.94 1.79 16.65
CA LEU A 45 -1.79 0.68 17.08
C LEU A 45 -2.57 0.13 15.89
N THR A 46 -2.86 -1.17 15.92
CA THR A 46 -3.79 -1.80 14.96
C THR A 46 -4.80 -2.66 15.69
N ILE A 47 -5.99 -2.76 15.11
CA ILE A 47 -7.05 -3.68 15.50
C ILE A 47 -7.30 -4.62 14.34
N LYS A 48 -7.37 -5.90 14.67
CA LYS A 48 -7.53 -6.99 13.72
C LYS A 48 -8.65 -7.91 14.18
N GLU A 49 -9.60 -8.19 13.29
CA GLU A 49 -10.72 -9.09 13.57
C GLU A 49 -10.49 -10.50 13.01
N LYS A 50 -9.61 -10.64 12.02
CA LYS A 50 -9.30 -11.92 11.36
C LYS A 50 -7.84 -12.00 10.98
N ASP A 51 -7.26 -13.19 11.02
CA ASP A 51 -5.90 -13.42 10.54
C ASP A 51 -5.78 -13.21 9.02
N GLY A 52 -4.61 -12.73 8.58
CA GLY A 52 -4.22 -12.74 7.18
C GLY A 52 -3.21 -13.86 6.91
N ASP A 53 -2.73 -13.96 5.66
CA ASP A 53 -1.79 -15.03 5.26
C ASP A 53 -0.51 -15.09 6.12
N ASN A 54 -0.05 -13.93 6.59
CA ASN A 54 1.20 -13.81 7.35
C ASN A 54 1.05 -14.22 8.83
N ASP A 55 -0.16 -14.19 9.38
CA ASP A 55 -0.43 -14.50 10.79
C ASP A 55 -1.52 -15.53 11.03
N ARG A 56 -1.90 -16.30 10.00
CA ARG A 56 -2.83 -17.44 10.05
C ARG A 56 -2.64 -18.42 11.21
N ALA A 57 -1.40 -18.54 11.73
CA ALA A 57 -1.10 -19.44 12.84
C ALA A 57 -1.47 -18.87 14.22
N SER A 58 -1.90 -17.61 14.30
CA SER A 58 -2.32 -16.99 15.55
C SER A 58 -3.71 -17.44 16.01
N ARG A 59 -4.51 -18.04 15.12
CA ARG A 59 -5.87 -18.54 15.39
C ARG A 59 -6.80 -17.44 15.88
N LEU A 60 -6.69 -16.26 15.26
CA LEU A 60 -7.54 -15.12 15.58
C LEU A 60 -8.98 -15.29 15.08
N ASP A 61 -9.17 -15.95 13.94
CA ASP A 61 -10.47 -16.14 13.28
C ASP A 61 -11.40 -17.05 14.11
N ARG A 62 -12.04 -16.45 15.11
CA ARG A 62 -12.94 -17.06 16.10
C ARG A 62 -14.09 -16.10 16.39
N GLU A 63 -15.24 -16.66 16.74
CA GLU A 63 -16.41 -15.87 17.12
C GLU A 63 -16.11 -14.98 18.33
N ASP A 64 -16.49 -13.70 18.23
CA ASP A 64 -16.28 -12.67 19.25
C ASP A 64 -14.83 -12.57 19.75
N VAL A 65 -13.86 -12.64 18.83
CA VAL A 65 -12.45 -12.37 19.11
C VAL A 65 -11.90 -11.34 18.13
N TRP A 66 -11.26 -10.33 18.68
CA TRP A 66 -10.45 -9.36 17.93
C TRP A 66 -9.19 -9.06 18.73
N ARG A 67 -8.15 -8.58 18.05
CA ARG A 67 -6.82 -8.35 18.62
C ARG A 67 -6.43 -6.89 18.47
N VAL A 68 -6.02 -6.27 19.58
CA VAL A 68 -5.27 -5.02 19.55
C VAL A 68 -3.78 -5.33 19.52
N ASN A 69 -3.03 -4.72 18.61
CA ASN A 69 -1.58 -4.86 18.48
C ASN A 69 -0.89 -3.53 18.70
N ILE A 70 0.15 -3.53 19.53
CA ILE A 70 0.91 -2.32 19.88
C ILE A 70 2.40 -2.63 19.71
N GLY A 71 3.11 -1.77 18.98
CA GLY A 71 4.56 -1.87 18.84
C GLY A 71 5.24 -1.08 19.96
N VAL A 72 5.87 -1.77 20.92
CA VAL A 72 6.62 -1.13 22.01
C VAL A 72 8.12 -1.13 21.72
N ARG A 73 8.90 -0.42 22.52
CA ARG A 73 10.37 -0.48 22.45
C ARG A 73 10.84 -1.85 22.94
N LYS A 74 11.97 -2.30 22.39
CA LYS A 74 12.61 -3.55 22.81
C LYS A 74 12.88 -3.62 24.32
N GLN A 75 13.18 -2.48 24.96
CA GLN A 75 13.39 -2.44 26.41
C GLN A 75 12.12 -2.74 27.19
N THR A 76 10.99 -2.11 26.82
CA THR A 76 9.68 -2.40 27.43
C THR A 76 9.28 -3.84 27.20
N PHE A 77 9.45 -4.35 25.97
CA PHE A 77 9.18 -5.75 25.68
C PHE A 77 9.97 -6.68 26.61
N ARG A 78 11.26 -6.39 26.85
CA ARG A 78 12.10 -7.19 27.74
C ARG A 78 11.70 -7.15 29.20
N ILE A 79 11.22 -6.01 29.67
CA ILE A 79 10.69 -5.87 31.03
C ILE A 79 9.44 -6.73 31.21
N LEU A 80 8.59 -6.83 30.18
CA LEU A 80 7.35 -7.59 30.24
C LEU A 80 7.55 -9.10 30.06
N PHE A 81 8.42 -9.51 29.13
CA PHE A 81 8.44 -10.87 28.59
C PHE A 81 9.82 -11.49 28.47
N ALA A 82 10.85 -10.88 29.07
CA ALA A 82 12.25 -11.26 28.91
C ALA A 82 12.73 -11.13 27.44
N GLU A 83 13.63 -12.00 26.98
CA GLU A 83 14.26 -11.80 25.67
C GLU A 83 13.29 -11.85 24.48
N LEU A 84 13.64 -11.10 23.43
CA LEU A 84 12.91 -11.14 22.17
C LEU A 84 13.08 -12.53 21.53
N PRO A 85 11.99 -13.18 21.09
CA PRO A 85 12.09 -14.46 20.42
C PRO A 85 12.74 -14.31 19.03
N ARG A 86 13.14 -15.43 18.44
CA ARG A 86 13.52 -15.47 17.03
C ARG A 86 12.31 -15.24 16.14
N ARG A 87 12.54 -14.69 14.95
CA ARG A 87 11.51 -14.59 13.90
C ARG A 87 11.03 -16.01 13.54
N PRO A 88 9.72 -16.28 13.55
CA PRO A 88 9.20 -17.59 13.16
C PRO A 88 9.18 -17.73 11.63
N ASP A 89 9.11 -18.98 11.15
CA ASP A 89 8.90 -19.27 9.74
C ASP A 89 7.55 -18.74 9.24
N LYS A 90 7.41 -18.58 7.91
CA LYS A 90 6.20 -18.02 7.30
C LYS A 90 4.97 -18.86 7.68
N GLY A 91 4.01 -18.23 8.35
CA GLY A 91 2.78 -18.88 8.79
C GLY A 91 2.95 -19.73 10.05
N CYS A 92 3.99 -19.48 10.86
CA CYS A 92 4.19 -20.03 12.20
C CYS A 92 4.14 -18.93 13.28
N ILE A 93 4.07 -19.33 14.55
CA ILE A 93 4.15 -18.43 15.72
C ILE A 93 5.53 -18.47 16.36
N VAL A 94 5.86 -17.46 17.16
CA VAL A 94 7.10 -17.38 17.94
C VAL A 94 7.16 -18.49 18.98
N ASP A 95 8.37 -18.98 19.24
CA ASP A 95 8.65 -19.90 20.32
C ASP A 95 8.75 -19.11 21.65
N MET A 96 7.61 -18.99 22.34
CA MET A 96 7.51 -18.40 23.68
C MET A 96 6.45 -19.16 24.50
N PRO A 97 6.60 -19.28 25.83
CA PRO A 97 5.71 -20.07 26.67
C PRO A 97 4.40 -19.33 27.01
N TYR A 98 3.63 -18.95 25.98
CA TYR A 98 2.36 -18.23 26.12
C TYR A 98 1.23 -18.95 25.39
N ASP A 99 0.04 -18.96 26.00
CA ASP A 99 -1.19 -19.30 25.29
C ASP A 99 -1.65 -18.09 24.47
N PHE A 100 -1.27 -18.06 23.20
CA PHE A 100 -1.64 -16.98 22.29
C PHE A 100 -3.14 -16.91 21.95
N THR A 101 -3.95 -17.84 22.46
CA THR A 101 -5.41 -17.83 22.28
C THR A 101 -6.16 -17.23 23.47
N ALA A 102 -5.46 -16.93 24.56
CA ALA A 102 -6.02 -16.36 25.79
C ALA A 102 -6.63 -14.97 25.55
N LYS A 103 -7.87 -14.78 26.02
CA LYS A 103 -8.56 -13.49 26.01
C LYS A 103 -8.18 -12.69 27.25
N ASP A 104 -8.29 -11.37 27.14
CA ASP A 104 -8.13 -10.42 28.25
C ASP A 104 -6.78 -10.47 28.98
N VAL A 105 -5.70 -10.75 28.23
CA VAL A 105 -4.33 -10.79 28.74
C VAL A 105 -3.40 -10.00 27.82
N ILE A 106 -2.50 -9.21 28.40
CA ILE A 106 -1.40 -8.58 27.65
C ILE A 106 -0.30 -9.61 27.47
N MET A 107 0.02 -9.93 26.23
CA MET A 107 0.98 -10.98 25.88
C MET A 107 1.87 -10.56 24.70
N PRO A 108 2.99 -11.27 24.44
CA PRO A 108 3.75 -11.09 23.22
C PRO A 108 2.86 -11.31 21.99
N HIS A 109 3.12 -10.57 20.90
CA HIS A 109 2.41 -10.83 19.66
C HIS A 109 2.84 -12.20 19.07
N PRO A 110 1.89 -13.09 18.70
CA PRO A 110 2.19 -14.47 18.26
C PRO A 110 3.13 -14.57 17.06
N VAL A 111 3.13 -13.59 16.15
CA VAL A 111 4.04 -13.55 14.99
C VAL A 111 5.12 -12.47 15.07
N TYR A 112 4.80 -11.29 15.62
CA TYR A 112 5.67 -10.10 15.57
C TYR A 112 6.36 -9.78 16.90
N ALA A 113 6.31 -10.66 17.91
CA ALA A 113 7.03 -10.46 19.17
C ALA A 113 8.54 -10.24 18.97
N TRP A 114 9.18 -10.88 17.97
CA TRP A 114 10.59 -10.67 17.61
C TRP A 114 10.92 -9.21 17.21
N MET A 115 9.91 -8.43 16.82
CA MET A 115 10.01 -7.00 16.51
C MET A 115 9.63 -6.08 17.70
N GLY A 116 9.27 -6.64 18.85
CA GLY A 116 8.80 -5.90 20.02
C GLY A 116 7.31 -5.57 19.99
N TRP A 117 6.49 -6.39 19.31
CA TRP A 117 5.03 -6.21 19.33
C TRP A 117 4.38 -6.99 20.46
N ILE A 118 3.39 -6.38 21.08
CA ILE A 118 2.53 -6.97 22.10
C ILE A 118 1.08 -6.97 21.60
N CYS A 119 0.23 -7.78 22.20
CA CYS A 119 -1.19 -7.79 21.89
C CYS A 119 -2.07 -8.14 23.10
N ALA A 120 -3.36 -7.85 22.96
CA ALA A 120 -4.41 -8.41 23.80
C ALA A 120 -5.61 -8.81 22.92
N LEU A 121 -6.24 -9.94 23.24
CA LEU A 121 -7.43 -10.42 22.55
C LEU A 121 -8.69 -10.03 23.32
N THR A 122 -9.59 -9.26 22.71
CA THR A 122 -10.86 -8.83 23.33
C THR A 122 -10.62 -8.29 24.75
N PRO A 123 -9.75 -7.28 24.94
CA PRO A 123 -9.42 -6.77 26.27
C PRO A 123 -10.70 -6.27 26.97
N SER A 124 -10.77 -6.43 28.29
CA SER A 124 -11.72 -5.75 29.15
C SER A 124 -11.30 -4.29 29.34
N GLU A 125 -12.17 -3.50 29.97
CA GLU A 125 -11.87 -2.11 30.34
C GLU A 125 -10.62 -2.04 31.24
N THR A 126 -10.46 -2.97 32.19
CA THR A 126 -9.28 -3.06 33.06
C THR A 126 -7.99 -3.36 32.29
N THR A 127 -8.04 -4.30 31.35
CA THR A 127 -6.88 -4.59 30.49
C THR A 127 -6.58 -3.42 29.56
N PHE A 128 -7.60 -2.71 29.08
CA PHE A 128 -7.39 -1.50 28.29
C PHE A 128 -6.72 -0.38 29.07
N GLU A 129 -7.12 -0.12 30.33
CA GLU A 129 -6.41 0.82 31.19
C GLU A 129 -4.93 0.44 31.34
N SER A 130 -4.65 -0.86 31.44
CA SER A 130 -3.29 -1.39 31.50
C SER A 130 -2.53 -1.25 30.17
N LEU A 131 -3.23 -1.15 29.02
CA LEU A 131 -2.62 -0.93 27.71
C LEU A 131 -2.26 0.53 27.44
N LYS A 132 -2.92 1.51 28.08
CA LYS A 132 -2.72 2.95 27.81
C LYS A 132 -1.26 3.42 27.90
N PRO A 133 -0.44 3.01 28.89
CA PRO A 133 0.97 3.38 28.92
C PRO A 133 1.75 2.89 27.69
N TYR A 134 1.42 1.71 27.17
CA TYR A 134 2.06 1.16 25.97
C TYR A 134 1.56 1.83 24.69
N ILE A 135 0.30 2.27 24.64
CA ILE A 135 -0.22 3.11 23.55
C ILE A 135 0.53 4.44 23.49
N LEU A 136 0.69 5.11 24.64
CA LEU A 136 1.47 6.35 24.75
C LEU A 136 2.92 6.12 24.33
N GLU A 137 3.56 5.05 24.80
CA GLU A 137 4.92 4.71 24.38
C GLU A 137 5.01 4.47 22.87
N SER A 138 4.05 3.74 22.30
CA SER A 138 4.03 3.48 20.86
C SER A 138 3.83 4.74 20.05
N TYR A 139 2.99 5.67 20.52
CA TYR A 139 2.80 6.99 19.93
C TYR A 139 4.10 7.81 19.94
N GLU A 140 4.79 7.91 21.08
CA GLU A 140 6.08 8.61 21.17
C GLU A 140 7.16 7.92 20.32
N TYR A 141 7.14 6.59 20.27
CA TYR A 141 8.06 5.85 19.43
C TYR A 141 7.77 6.06 17.93
N ALA A 142 6.49 6.20 17.57
CA ALA A 142 6.08 6.55 16.22
C ALA A 142 6.53 7.98 15.84
N LYS A 143 6.42 8.94 16.76
CA LYS A 143 6.98 10.31 16.59
C LYS A 143 8.48 10.28 16.36
N GLU A 144 9.23 9.52 17.14
CA GLU A 144 10.67 9.37 16.95
C GLU A 144 11.01 8.73 15.60
N LYS A 145 10.31 7.65 15.21
CA LYS A 145 10.51 7.00 13.91
C LYS A 145 10.13 7.91 12.76
N PHE A 146 9.06 8.68 12.90
CA PHE A 146 8.64 9.68 11.93
C PHE A 146 9.69 10.78 11.83
N SER A 147 10.14 11.33 12.95
CA SER A 147 11.23 12.30 13.00
C SER A 147 12.50 11.74 12.37
N LYS A 148 12.89 10.49 12.66
CA LYS A 148 14.02 9.80 12.01
C LYS A 148 13.82 9.57 10.52
N LYS A 149 12.59 9.35 10.05
CA LYS A 149 12.31 9.29 8.61
C LYS A 149 12.46 10.68 8.00
N MET A 150 11.99 11.72 8.67
CA MET A 150 12.14 13.11 8.22
C MET A 150 13.59 13.60 8.30
N THR A 151 14.36 13.23 9.33
CA THR A 151 15.78 13.58 9.48
C THR A 151 16.71 12.65 8.71
N GLY A 152 16.30 11.41 8.44
CA GLY A 152 16.93 10.54 7.45
C GLY A 152 16.73 11.07 6.03
N THR A 153 15.61 11.75 5.76
CA THR A 153 15.49 12.61 4.59
C THR A 153 16.49 13.77 4.70
N VAL A 154 16.66 14.45 5.85
CA VAL A 154 17.64 15.55 6.04
C VAL A 154 19.12 15.13 5.91
N ASN A 155 19.51 13.94 6.36
CA ASN A 155 20.89 13.43 6.20
C ASN A 155 21.12 12.79 4.82
N ARG A 156 20.08 12.27 4.17
CA ARG A 156 20.15 12.07 2.72
C ARG A 156 20.31 13.39 2.02
N LEU A 157 19.58 14.45 2.41
CA LEU A 157 19.70 15.83 1.92
C LEU A 157 21.08 16.48 2.12
N SER A 158 22.02 15.91 2.89
CA SER A 158 23.42 16.39 2.86
C SER A 158 24.25 15.78 1.72
N GLU A 159 23.91 14.58 1.23
CA GLU A 159 24.43 14.01 -0.04
C GLU A 159 23.53 14.41 -1.23
N ASP A 160 22.21 14.49 -1.02
CA ASP A 160 21.14 15.03 -1.88
C ASP A 160 21.05 16.56 -1.80
N ASN A 161 21.98 17.30 -1.17
CA ASN A 161 21.92 18.77 -1.23
C ASN A 161 22.10 19.21 -2.69
N ASP A 162 22.95 18.48 -3.41
CA ASP A 162 23.11 18.59 -4.86
C ASP A 162 21.85 18.11 -5.61
N ARG A 163 21.28 16.95 -5.25
CA ARG A 163 20.06 16.43 -5.90
C ARG A 163 18.84 17.32 -5.67
N THR A 164 18.65 17.85 -4.47
CA THR A 164 17.52 18.72 -4.12
C THR A 164 17.68 20.09 -4.72
N SER A 165 18.89 20.63 -4.74
CA SER A 165 19.22 21.82 -5.54
C SER A 165 18.91 21.57 -7.02
N THR A 166 19.31 20.42 -7.56
CA THR A 166 19.03 20.00 -8.94
C THR A 166 17.53 19.89 -9.22
N ILE A 167 16.74 19.31 -8.30
CA ILE A 167 15.28 19.20 -8.45
C ILE A 167 14.63 20.60 -8.39
N LYS A 168 15.08 21.47 -7.47
CA LYS A 168 14.58 22.86 -7.39
C LYS A 168 14.94 23.67 -8.64
N GLU A 169 16.13 23.46 -9.17
CA GLU A 169 16.59 24.04 -10.43
C GLU A 169 15.76 23.52 -11.61
N ALA A 170 15.47 22.22 -11.65
CA ALA A 170 14.56 21.64 -12.64
C ALA A 170 13.16 22.24 -12.53
N ILE A 171 12.61 22.39 -11.32
CA ILE A 171 11.33 23.08 -11.08
C ILE A 171 11.38 24.52 -11.61
N ARG A 172 12.48 25.25 -11.39
CA ARG A 172 12.65 26.60 -11.94
C ARG A 172 12.58 26.60 -13.48
N ARG A 173 13.30 25.69 -14.14
CA ARG A 173 13.29 25.55 -15.61
C ARG A 173 11.91 25.14 -16.16
N TYR A 174 11.19 24.27 -15.45
CA TYR A 174 9.82 23.92 -15.83
C TYR A 174 8.88 25.12 -15.70
N ASN A 175 9.01 25.92 -14.64
CA ASN A 175 8.26 27.18 -14.51
C ASN A 175 8.59 28.17 -15.63
N GLU A 176 9.86 28.35 -15.99
CA GLU A 176 10.26 29.18 -17.14
C GLU A 176 9.62 28.68 -18.44
N THR A 177 9.55 27.36 -18.64
CA THR A 177 8.88 26.75 -19.80
C THR A 177 7.36 27.01 -19.80
N ILE A 178 6.73 26.94 -18.63
CA ILE A 178 5.29 27.20 -18.44
C ILE A 178 4.95 28.68 -18.72
N GLU A 179 5.80 29.59 -18.27
CA GLU A 179 5.64 31.04 -18.42
C GLU A 179 6.03 31.54 -19.82
N SER A 180 6.84 30.78 -20.55
CA SER A 180 7.28 31.12 -21.91
C SER A 180 6.10 31.31 -22.88
N ASN A 181 6.23 32.29 -23.77
CA ASN A 181 5.29 32.52 -24.88
C ASN A 181 5.83 31.98 -26.22
N GLU A 182 6.93 31.22 -26.19
CA GLU A 182 7.50 30.60 -27.38
C GLU A 182 6.53 29.59 -28.03
N PRO A 183 6.38 29.59 -29.36
CA PRO A 183 5.60 28.57 -30.05
C PRO A 183 6.15 27.16 -29.76
N PHE A 184 5.26 26.17 -29.64
CA PHE A 184 5.58 24.74 -29.41
C PHE A 184 6.24 24.39 -28.07
N CYS A 185 6.17 25.27 -27.07
CA CYS A 185 6.57 24.91 -25.70
C CYS A 185 5.70 23.77 -25.14
N MET A 186 6.34 22.70 -24.66
CA MET A 186 5.68 21.51 -24.08
C MET A 186 5.23 21.80 -22.64
N LYS A 187 4.29 22.73 -22.48
CA LYS A 187 3.82 23.21 -21.16
C LYS A 187 3.10 22.11 -20.38
N ASP A 188 2.39 21.25 -21.06
CA ASP A 188 1.72 20.07 -20.53
C ASP A 188 2.73 19.10 -19.88
N GLU A 189 3.81 18.77 -20.60
CA GLU A 189 4.92 17.98 -20.09
C GLU A 189 5.65 18.71 -18.95
N ALA A 190 5.89 20.03 -19.07
CA ALA A 190 6.54 20.80 -18.01
C ALA A 190 5.72 20.78 -16.71
N TRP A 191 4.40 20.93 -16.78
CA TRP A 191 3.52 20.74 -15.61
C TRP A 191 3.62 19.32 -15.05
N TYR A 192 3.63 18.29 -15.89
CA TYR A 192 3.74 16.91 -15.43
C TYR A 192 5.07 16.65 -14.73
N MET A 193 6.19 17.05 -15.34
CA MET A 193 7.54 16.89 -14.81
C MET A 193 7.75 17.69 -13.53
N MET A 194 7.20 18.90 -13.43
CA MET A 194 7.18 19.66 -12.19
C MET A 194 6.37 18.96 -11.10
N GLY A 195 5.26 18.30 -11.47
CA GLY A 195 4.50 17.45 -10.56
C GLY A 195 5.31 16.28 -10.02
N LEU A 196 6.06 15.57 -10.87
CA LEU A 196 6.97 14.50 -10.47
C LEU A 196 8.08 15.03 -9.52
N ALA A 197 8.66 16.18 -9.85
CA ALA A 197 9.68 16.83 -9.02
C ALA A 197 9.14 17.19 -7.63
N TYR A 198 7.93 17.77 -7.54
CA TYR A 198 7.30 18.03 -6.24
C TYR A 198 6.96 16.75 -5.48
N GLN A 199 6.58 15.67 -6.18
CA GLN A 199 6.35 14.37 -5.55
C GLN A 199 7.65 13.80 -4.95
N GLU A 200 8.77 13.94 -5.64
CA GLU A 200 10.10 13.55 -5.15
C GLU A 200 10.54 14.39 -3.93
N LEU A 201 10.13 15.65 -3.88
CA LEU A 201 10.30 16.53 -2.72
C LEU A 201 9.25 16.32 -1.62
N PHE A 202 8.36 15.34 -1.75
CA PHE A 202 7.25 15.07 -0.82
C PHE A 202 6.25 16.23 -0.66
N ASP A 203 6.23 17.21 -1.59
CA ASP A 203 5.23 18.29 -1.65
C ASP A 203 4.02 17.84 -2.49
N TYR A 204 3.27 16.88 -1.95
CA TYR A 204 2.19 16.23 -2.67
C TYR A 204 1.04 17.18 -3.05
N LYS A 205 0.83 18.26 -2.30
CA LYS A 205 -0.19 19.28 -2.65
C LYS A 205 0.20 19.99 -3.94
N LYS A 206 1.45 20.44 -4.06
CA LYS A 206 1.93 21.05 -5.31
C LYS A 206 2.01 20.02 -6.44
N ALA A 207 2.45 18.81 -6.16
CA ALA A 207 2.47 17.72 -7.14
C ALA A 207 1.07 17.49 -7.75
N PHE A 208 0.06 17.35 -6.88
CA PHE A 208 -1.33 17.18 -7.30
C PHE A 208 -1.84 18.35 -8.14
N ALA A 209 -1.54 19.59 -7.73
CA ALA A 209 -1.91 20.78 -8.49
C ALA A 209 -1.26 20.81 -9.89
N CYS A 210 0.01 20.39 -9.99
CA CYS A 210 0.73 20.31 -11.26
C CYS A 210 0.15 19.23 -12.18
N PHE A 211 -0.12 18.02 -11.66
CA PHE A 211 -0.77 16.97 -12.45
C PHE A 211 -2.16 17.38 -12.93
N LYS A 212 -2.92 18.10 -12.10
CA LYS A 212 -4.19 18.71 -12.51
C LYS A 212 -4.01 19.63 -13.71
N LYS A 213 -3.03 20.53 -13.68
CA LYS A 213 -2.72 21.43 -14.80
C LYS A 213 -2.29 20.66 -16.06
N ALA A 214 -1.42 19.67 -15.93
CA ALA A 214 -1.04 18.81 -17.05
C ALA A 214 -2.26 18.08 -17.67
N SER A 215 -3.17 17.58 -16.83
CA SER A 215 -4.39 16.89 -17.28
C SER A 215 -5.41 17.81 -17.97
N GLU A 216 -5.45 19.09 -17.60
CA GLU A 216 -6.27 20.12 -18.28
C GLU A 216 -5.77 20.36 -19.72
N MET A 217 -4.49 20.06 -19.97
CA MET A 217 -3.84 20.12 -21.27
C MET A 217 -3.79 18.76 -21.99
N ASN A 218 -4.53 17.76 -21.49
CA ASN A 218 -4.61 16.40 -22.03
C ASN A 218 -3.30 15.59 -21.96
N TYR A 219 -2.39 15.91 -21.04
CA TYR A 219 -1.25 15.04 -20.75
C TYR A 219 -1.74 13.74 -20.09
N ASP A 220 -1.57 12.61 -20.78
CA ASP A 220 -2.26 11.37 -20.49
C ASP A 220 -1.75 10.68 -19.20
N GLU A 221 -0.43 10.64 -18.97
CA GLU A 221 0.13 10.07 -17.74
C GLU A 221 -0.32 10.82 -16.47
N ALA A 222 -0.73 12.10 -16.60
CA ALA A 222 -1.23 12.87 -15.47
C ALA A 222 -2.54 12.31 -14.92
N PHE A 223 -3.38 11.67 -15.74
CA PHE A 223 -4.61 11.02 -15.28
C PHE A 223 -4.31 9.91 -14.28
N VAL A 224 -3.25 9.13 -14.50
CA VAL A 224 -2.80 8.07 -13.58
C VAL A 224 -2.31 8.68 -12.27
N LYS A 225 -1.48 9.73 -12.32
CA LYS A 225 -0.97 10.39 -11.09
C LYS A 225 -2.09 10.99 -10.25
N ILE A 226 -3.10 11.59 -10.87
CA ILE A 226 -4.28 12.09 -10.16
C ILE A 226 -5.07 10.93 -9.55
N GLY A 227 -5.24 9.83 -10.30
CA GLY A 227 -5.88 8.62 -9.80
C GLY A 227 -5.16 8.05 -8.58
N ASP A 228 -3.84 7.89 -8.66
CA ASP A 228 -2.98 7.42 -7.57
C ASP A 228 -3.06 8.34 -6.35
N ALA A 229 -3.07 9.67 -6.57
CA ALA A 229 -3.22 10.63 -5.49
C ALA A 229 -4.56 10.50 -4.76
N TYR A 230 -5.66 10.24 -5.46
CA TYR A 230 -6.94 9.93 -4.83
C TYR A 230 -6.97 8.54 -4.18
N MET A 231 -6.28 7.55 -4.72
CA MET A 231 -6.19 6.21 -4.10
C MET A 231 -5.43 6.23 -2.80
N ASP A 232 -4.31 6.96 -2.75
CA ASP A 232 -3.37 6.97 -1.62
C ASP A 232 -3.56 8.18 -0.69
N GLY A 233 -4.39 9.16 -1.06
CA GLY A 233 -4.58 10.40 -0.30
C GLY A 233 -3.39 11.38 -0.37
N LEU A 234 -2.66 11.39 -1.48
CA LEU A 234 -1.44 12.20 -1.64
C LEU A 234 -1.80 13.63 -2.09
N GLY A 235 -1.71 14.60 -1.18
CA GLY A 235 -2.02 16.00 -1.47
C GLY A 235 -3.52 16.30 -1.65
N VAL A 236 -4.37 15.28 -1.55
CA VAL A 236 -5.83 15.34 -1.64
C VAL A 236 -6.45 14.31 -0.70
N LYS A 237 -7.70 14.52 -0.26
CA LYS A 237 -8.41 13.53 0.55
C LYS A 237 -8.58 12.22 -0.25
N GLN A 238 -8.24 11.09 0.38
CA GLN A 238 -8.40 9.77 -0.21
C GLN A 238 -9.85 9.56 -0.67
N ASN A 239 -10.02 9.11 -1.92
CA ASN A 239 -11.31 8.87 -2.52
C ASN A 239 -11.19 7.85 -3.69
N PRO A 240 -11.37 6.55 -3.42
CA PRO A 240 -11.27 5.51 -4.44
C PRO A 240 -12.26 5.66 -5.61
N VAL A 241 -13.44 6.24 -5.38
CA VAL A 241 -14.42 6.51 -6.46
C VAL A 241 -13.90 7.58 -7.41
N MET A 242 -13.24 8.61 -6.89
CA MET A 242 -12.59 9.62 -7.73
C MET A 242 -11.40 9.04 -8.48
N ALA A 243 -10.56 8.22 -7.82
CA ALA A 243 -9.47 7.54 -8.48
C ALA A 243 -9.93 6.70 -9.67
N TYR A 244 -10.95 5.85 -9.48
CA TYR A 244 -11.58 5.08 -10.54
C TYR A 244 -12.01 5.96 -11.72
N ARG A 245 -12.63 7.12 -11.46
CA ARG A 245 -13.03 8.06 -12.52
C ARG A 245 -11.84 8.62 -13.30
N TRP A 246 -10.74 8.91 -12.63
CA TRP A 246 -9.51 9.41 -13.26
C TRP A 246 -8.79 8.33 -14.06
N TYR A 247 -8.67 7.11 -13.54
CA TYR A 247 -8.15 5.98 -14.30
C TYR A 247 -8.99 5.68 -15.53
N ARG A 248 -10.33 5.73 -15.42
CA ARG A 248 -11.21 5.60 -16.58
C ARG A 248 -10.96 6.68 -17.63
N LYS A 249 -10.82 7.95 -17.21
CA LYS A 249 -10.52 9.04 -18.14
C LYS A 249 -9.19 8.83 -18.87
N GLY A 250 -8.14 8.38 -18.17
CA GLY A 250 -6.85 8.05 -18.80
C GLY A 250 -6.96 6.86 -19.77
N ALA A 251 -7.71 5.82 -19.38
CA ALA A 251 -7.96 4.66 -20.23
C ALA A 251 -8.73 5.02 -21.50
N ASP A 252 -9.76 5.88 -21.41
CA ASP A 252 -10.51 6.39 -22.55
C ASP A 252 -9.61 7.19 -23.53
N MET A 253 -8.51 7.75 -23.03
CA MET A 253 -7.48 8.44 -23.83
C MET A 253 -6.37 7.53 -24.36
N GLY A 254 -6.42 6.22 -24.08
CA GLY A 254 -5.41 5.28 -24.56
C GLY A 254 -4.20 5.11 -23.64
N GLU A 255 -4.18 5.72 -22.46
CA GLU A 255 -3.05 5.60 -21.54
C GLU A 255 -3.03 4.19 -20.91
N MET A 256 -1.91 3.50 -21.12
CA MET A 256 -1.79 2.07 -20.85
C MET A 256 -1.80 1.75 -19.36
N ASN A 257 -1.15 2.57 -18.53
CA ASN A 257 -1.15 2.35 -17.09
C ASN A 257 -2.53 2.60 -16.48
N ALA A 258 -3.29 3.56 -17.01
CA ALA A 258 -4.65 3.89 -16.63
C ALA A 258 -5.60 2.74 -16.97
N MET A 259 -5.44 2.10 -18.13
CA MET A 259 -6.16 0.85 -18.47
C MET A 259 -5.86 -0.27 -17.47
N LEU A 260 -4.59 -0.46 -17.09
CA LEU A 260 -4.21 -1.47 -16.10
C LEU A 260 -4.86 -1.17 -14.74
N LYS A 261 -4.77 0.08 -14.27
CA LYS A 261 -5.41 0.54 -13.03
C LYS A 261 -6.93 0.41 -13.06
N LEU A 262 -7.55 0.65 -14.22
CA LEU A 262 -8.98 0.48 -14.41
C LEU A 262 -9.39 -1.01 -14.34
N ALA A 263 -8.59 -1.89 -14.94
CA ALA A 263 -8.78 -3.34 -14.85
C ALA A 263 -8.67 -3.83 -13.40
N ASP A 264 -7.68 -3.34 -12.64
CA ASP A 264 -7.54 -3.61 -11.20
C ASP A 264 -8.78 -3.15 -10.42
N CYS A 265 -9.29 -1.94 -10.74
CA CYS A 265 -10.51 -1.42 -10.11
C CYS A 265 -11.71 -2.35 -10.34
N TYR A 266 -11.89 -2.85 -11.57
CA TYR A 266 -12.96 -3.80 -11.87
C TYR A 266 -12.76 -5.17 -11.20
N LYS A 267 -11.53 -5.68 -11.18
CA LYS A 267 -11.21 -6.97 -10.54
C LYS A 267 -11.49 -6.93 -9.03
N HIS A 268 -11.11 -5.84 -8.36
CA HIS A 268 -11.18 -5.73 -6.90
C HIS A 268 -12.39 -4.94 -6.39
N GLY A 269 -13.22 -4.36 -7.27
CA GLY A 269 -14.33 -3.49 -6.87
C GLY A 269 -13.85 -2.20 -6.19
N THR A 270 -12.70 -1.68 -6.61
CA THR A 270 -12.14 -0.45 -6.02
C THR A 270 -12.76 0.77 -6.70
N GLY A 271 -13.50 1.57 -5.93
CA GLY A 271 -14.21 2.75 -6.46
C GLY A 271 -15.38 2.43 -7.42
N CYS A 272 -15.66 1.15 -7.67
CA CYS A 272 -16.73 0.65 -8.53
C CYS A 272 -17.19 -0.75 -8.05
N LYS A 273 -18.21 -1.34 -8.69
CA LYS A 273 -18.59 -2.73 -8.39
C LYS A 273 -17.62 -3.69 -9.07
N VAL A 274 -17.35 -4.83 -8.42
CA VAL A 274 -16.59 -5.94 -9.01
C VAL A 274 -17.21 -6.32 -10.37
N ASN A 275 -16.36 -6.42 -11.39
CA ASN A 275 -16.75 -6.84 -12.73
C ASN A 275 -15.58 -7.57 -13.42
N TYR A 276 -15.51 -8.89 -13.21
CA TYR A 276 -14.44 -9.70 -13.78
C TYR A 276 -14.45 -9.72 -15.31
N SER A 277 -15.61 -9.66 -15.97
CA SER A 277 -15.67 -9.62 -17.43
C SER A 277 -14.99 -8.37 -17.98
N LYS A 278 -15.24 -7.19 -17.40
CA LYS A 278 -14.56 -5.96 -17.79
C LYS A 278 -13.07 -5.97 -17.44
N ALA A 279 -12.70 -6.52 -16.28
CA ALA A 279 -11.28 -6.66 -15.93
C ALA A 279 -10.54 -7.53 -16.96
N MET A 280 -11.10 -8.70 -17.30
CA MET A 280 -10.56 -9.63 -18.29
C MET A 280 -10.43 -8.96 -19.67
N GLU A 281 -11.46 -8.24 -20.12
CA GLU A 281 -11.44 -7.50 -21.39
C GLU A 281 -10.27 -6.51 -21.45
N GLN A 282 -10.09 -5.69 -20.41
CA GLN A 282 -9.02 -4.71 -20.35
C GLN A 282 -7.63 -5.36 -20.28
N TYR A 283 -7.44 -6.42 -19.49
CA TYR A 283 -6.17 -7.13 -19.45
C TYR A 283 -5.82 -7.79 -20.78
N LEU A 284 -6.79 -8.42 -21.45
CA LEU A 284 -6.56 -9.02 -22.76
C LEU A 284 -6.16 -7.97 -23.80
N TYR A 285 -6.85 -6.82 -23.80
CA TYR A 285 -6.51 -5.70 -24.67
C TYR A 285 -5.08 -5.19 -24.47
N LEU A 286 -4.59 -5.14 -23.22
CA LEU A 286 -3.19 -4.82 -22.91
C LEU A 286 -2.24 -5.93 -23.36
N ALA A 287 -2.57 -7.19 -23.10
CA ALA A 287 -1.76 -8.36 -23.40
C ALA A 287 -1.53 -8.58 -24.91
N GLU A 288 -2.47 -8.15 -25.75
CA GLU A 288 -2.39 -8.25 -27.22
C GLU A 288 -1.43 -7.21 -27.85
N ARG A 289 -0.97 -6.21 -27.08
CA ARG A 289 -0.04 -5.20 -27.58
C ARG A 289 1.35 -5.80 -27.84
N THR A 290 1.77 -5.75 -29.10
CA THR A 290 3.04 -6.34 -29.57
C THR A 290 3.77 -5.42 -30.55
N GLY A 291 5.11 -5.53 -30.60
CA GLY A 291 5.97 -4.73 -31.47
C GLY A 291 6.89 -3.75 -30.71
N ARG A 292 7.77 -3.06 -31.45
CA ARG A 292 8.80 -2.17 -30.87
C ARG A 292 8.23 -1.05 -30.01
N TYR A 293 7.13 -0.43 -30.45
CA TYR A 293 6.47 0.65 -29.72
C TYR A 293 6.06 0.23 -28.29
N TRP A 294 5.61 -1.01 -28.11
CA TRP A 294 5.10 -1.50 -26.83
C TRP A 294 6.19 -1.99 -25.88
N GLN A 295 7.46 -1.97 -26.30
CA GLN A 295 8.57 -2.34 -25.42
C GLN A 295 8.66 -1.44 -24.20
N LYS A 296 8.33 -0.14 -24.33
CA LYS A 296 8.29 0.78 -23.17
C LYS A 296 7.21 0.43 -22.14
N TYR A 297 6.22 -0.41 -22.49
CA TYR A 297 5.15 -0.88 -21.61
C TYR A 297 5.29 -2.37 -21.26
N ALA A 298 6.48 -2.96 -21.43
CA ALA A 298 6.69 -4.39 -21.21
C ALA A 298 6.26 -4.86 -19.82
N ASP A 299 6.55 -4.06 -18.78
CA ASP A 299 6.17 -4.36 -17.40
C ASP A 299 4.65 -4.39 -17.22
N GLY A 300 3.94 -3.38 -17.73
CA GLY A 300 2.47 -3.32 -17.68
C GLY A 300 1.80 -4.47 -18.44
N ILE A 301 2.36 -4.84 -19.60
CA ILE A 301 1.92 -6.02 -20.37
C ILE A 301 2.19 -7.30 -19.60
N GLY A 302 3.35 -7.43 -18.95
CA GLY A 302 3.70 -8.54 -18.08
C GLY A 302 2.73 -8.68 -16.91
N THR A 303 2.37 -7.57 -16.27
CA THR A 303 1.36 -7.53 -15.20
C THR A 303 -0.01 -7.94 -15.71
N ALA A 304 -0.48 -7.42 -16.84
CA ALA A 304 -1.77 -7.83 -17.43
C ALA A 304 -1.81 -9.34 -17.72
N LEU A 305 -0.74 -9.90 -18.31
CA LEU A 305 -0.62 -11.34 -18.56
C LEU A 305 -0.65 -12.15 -17.25
N TYR A 306 0.05 -11.68 -16.22
CA TYR A 306 0.04 -12.30 -14.91
C TYR A 306 -1.37 -12.31 -14.30
N GLU A 307 -2.08 -11.19 -14.38
CA GLU A 307 -3.44 -11.08 -13.85
C GLU A 307 -4.46 -11.96 -14.59
N ILE A 308 -4.35 -12.09 -15.91
CA ILE A 308 -5.15 -13.07 -16.67
C ILE A 308 -4.86 -14.49 -16.18
N GLY A 309 -3.59 -14.81 -15.91
CA GLY A 309 -3.19 -16.09 -15.33
C GLY A 309 -3.88 -16.36 -13.99
N ASN A 310 -3.89 -15.38 -13.09
CA ASN A 310 -4.58 -15.46 -11.80
C ASN A 310 -6.08 -15.64 -11.96
N MET A 311 -6.72 -14.93 -12.90
CA MET A 311 -8.16 -15.07 -13.14
C MET A 311 -8.53 -16.49 -13.58
N TYR A 312 -7.71 -17.15 -14.41
CA TYR A 312 -7.90 -18.56 -14.75
C TYR A 312 -7.53 -19.53 -13.61
N LEU A 313 -6.57 -19.17 -12.77
CA LEU A 313 -6.14 -19.97 -11.63
C LEU A 313 -7.22 -20.05 -10.54
N GLU A 314 -7.88 -18.92 -10.28
CA GLU A 314 -8.86 -18.74 -9.21
C GLU A 314 -10.31 -18.85 -9.69
N GLY A 315 -10.54 -18.85 -11.01
CA GLY A 315 -11.89 -18.91 -11.58
C GLY A 315 -12.65 -17.59 -11.49
N LEU A 316 -11.95 -16.46 -11.62
CA LEU A 316 -12.54 -15.12 -11.50
C LEU A 316 -13.19 -14.69 -12.83
N GLY A 317 -14.52 -14.81 -12.91
CA GLY A 317 -15.28 -14.46 -14.12
C GLY A 317 -15.11 -15.42 -15.29
N VAL A 318 -14.34 -16.49 -15.10
CA VAL A 318 -14.11 -17.59 -16.04
C VAL A 318 -14.00 -18.90 -15.25
N PRO A 319 -14.31 -20.07 -15.83
CA PRO A 319 -14.02 -21.34 -15.17
C PRO A 319 -12.51 -21.51 -14.90
N VAL A 320 -12.19 -22.22 -13.81
CA VAL A 320 -10.79 -22.57 -13.50
C VAL A 320 -10.18 -23.35 -14.66
N ASP A 321 -9.03 -22.89 -15.16
CA ASP A 321 -8.29 -23.51 -16.26
C ASP A 321 -6.78 -23.39 -16.03
N LEU A 322 -6.21 -24.43 -15.42
CA LEU A 322 -4.79 -24.46 -15.06
C LEU A 322 -3.86 -24.44 -16.29
N LYS A 323 -4.31 -24.96 -17.43
CA LYS A 323 -3.52 -24.94 -18.67
C LYS A 323 -3.42 -23.52 -19.21
N LYS A 324 -4.54 -22.78 -19.23
CA LYS A 324 -4.54 -21.36 -19.61
C LYS A 324 -3.78 -20.52 -18.59
N ALA A 325 -3.99 -20.72 -17.30
CA ALA A 325 -3.25 -20.01 -16.25
C ALA A 325 -1.73 -20.16 -16.46
N SER A 326 -1.25 -21.40 -16.61
CA SER A 326 0.16 -21.71 -16.90
C SER A 326 0.67 -21.07 -18.19
N LYS A 327 -0.14 -21.07 -19.27
CA LYS A 327 0.20 -20.36 -20.52
C LYS A 327 0.43 -18.88 -20.28
N TYR A 328 -0.48 -18.20 -19.59
CA TYR A 328 -0.39 -16.77 -19.32
C TYR A 328 0.76 -16.42 -18.36
N PHE A 329 1.00 -17.22 -17.33
CA PHE A 329 2.18 -17.05 -16.47
C PHE A 329 3.49 -17.17 -17.24
N ARG A 330 3.62 -18.14 -18.16
CA ARG A 330 4.81 -18.24 -19.03
C ARG A 330 5.01 -17.02 -19.91
N LEU A 331 3.92 -16.47 -20.45
CA LEU A 331 3.98 -15.23 -21.24
C LEU A 331 4.39 -14.04 -20.37
N ALA A 332 3.85 -13.93 -19.16
CA ALA A 332 4.20 -12.88 -18.19
C ALA A 332 5.67 -12.97 -17.76
N ALA A 333 6.17 -14.18 -17.47
CA ALA A 333 7.58 -14.40 -17.11
C ALA A 333 8.53 -14.02 -18.26
N LYS A 334 8.17 -14.33 -19.52
CA LYS A 334 8.91 -13.85 -20.70
C LYS A 334 8.94 -12.32 -20.84
N LYS A 335 8.00 -11.62 -20.22
CA LYS A 335 7.96 -10.15 -20.12
C LYS A 335 8.65 -9.61 -18.86
N GLY A 336 9.31 -10.46 -18.09
CA GLY A 336 10.05 -10.07 -16.88
C GLY A 336 9.22 -10.05 -15.59
N ASN A 337 7.98 -10.55 -15.62
CA ASN A 337 7.15 -10.63 -14.41
C ASN A 337 7.66 -11.75 -13.49
N ARG A 338 8.25 -11.35 -12.35
CA ARG A 338 8.88 -12.27 -11.38
C ARG A 338 7.87 -13.08 -10.57
N ASP A 339 6.68 -12.54 -10.33
CA ASP A 339 5.63 -13.27 -9.61
C ASP A 339 5.15 -14.45 -10.46
N ALA A 340 5.00 -14.25 -11.77
CA ALA A 340 4.69 -15.32 -12.71
C ALA A 340 5.77 -16.41 -12.73
N GLU A 341 7.05 -16.02 -12.72
CA GLU A 341 8.19 -16.95 -12.65
C GLU A 341 8.15 -17.77 -11.34
N SER A 342 7.92 -17.10 -10.21
CA SER A 342 7.79 -17.75 -8.90
C SER A 342 6.62 -18.75 -8.86
N ILE A 343 5.45 -18.39 -9.40
CA ILE A 343 4.27 -19.26 -9.46
C ILE A 343 4.55 -20.51 -10.29
N LEU A 344 5.22 -20.37 -11.43
CA LEU A 344 5.54 -21.51 -12.30
C LEU A 344 6.44 -22.54 -11.61
N ASN A 345 7.31 -22.10 -10.71
CA ASN A 345 8.23 -22.97 -9.96
C ASN A 345 7.55 -23.73 -8.79
N THR A 346 6.26 -23.54 -8.57
CA THR A 346 5.51 -24.24 -7.51
C THR A 346 5.10 -25.65 -7.94
N GLU A 347 4.97 -26.57 -6.98
CA GLU A 347 4.56 -27.97 -7.23
C GLU A 347 3.26 -28.09 -8.03
N LYS A 348 2.35 -27.12 -7.87
CA LYS A 348 1.05 -27.05 -8.56
C LYS A 348 1.18 -26.98 -10.08
N PHE A 349 2.24 -26.37 -10.61
CA PHE A 349 2.44 -26.18 -12.05
C PHE A 349 3.49 -27.14 -12.66
N ASN A 350 4.37 -27.70 -11.84
CA ASN A 350 5.32 -28.75 -12.24
C ASN A 350 4.63 -30.03 -12.78
N TYR A 351 3.37 -30.27 -12.40
CA TYR A 351 2.61 -31.45 -12.84
C TYR A 351 2.13 -31.38 -14.30
N PHE A 352 2.11 -30.18 -14.90
CA PHE A 352 1.69 -29.98 -16.30
C PHE A 352 2.87 -29.93 -17.28
N GLU A 353 4.10 -30.18 -16.80
CA GLU A 353 5.33 -30.23 -17.59
C GLU A 353 5.75 -31.65 -18.02
N LYS A 354 5.06 -32.68 -17.52
CA LYS A 354 5.18 -34.08 -17.97
C LYS A 354 4.00 -34.43 -18.86
#